data_AF-A0A7C4NN25-F1
#
_entry.id   AF-A0A7C4NN25-F1
#
_cell.length_a   1.000
_cell.length_b   1.000
_cell.length_c   1.000
_cell.angle_alpha   90.00
_cell.angle_beta   90.00
_cell.angle_gamma   90.00
#
_symmetry.space_group_name_H-M   'P 1'
#
loop_
_entity.id
_entity.type
_entity.pdbx_description
1 polymer ?
#
loop_
_entity_poly.entity_id
_entity_poly.type
_entity_poly.pdbx_seq_one_letter_code
_entity_poly.pdbx_strand_id
1 'polypeptide(L)' 'MTKRAVTPPGLHTVGPYSPAIRAGDFLFISGQIPLDPQGGLFSGPIEAQTQRCLEQIKEILAAAGGTLKDLVKVT' A
#
# COMPACT_ATOMS: atom_id res chain seq x y z
N MET A 1 -3.91 -21.06 9.78
CA MET A 1 -4.44 -20.10 8.80
C MET A 1 -3.34 -19.75 7.81
N THR A 2 -3.58 -19.89 6.50
CA THR A 2 -2.56 -19.60 5.48
C THR A 2 -2.57 -18.11 5.16
N LYS A 3 -1.40 -17.46 5.21
CA LYS A 3 -1.24 -16.06 4.82
C LYS A 3 -1.48 -15.89 3.31
N ARG A 4 -2.07 -14.76 2.90
CA ARG A 4 -2.29 -14.42 1.48
C ARG A 4 -1.68 -13.06 1.15
N ALA A 5 -0.87 -13.00 0.10
CA ALA A 5 -0.37 -11.74 -0.44
C ALA A 5 -1.49 -10.97 -1.14
N VAL A 6 -1.47 -9.64 -0.98
CA VAL A 6 -2.34 -8.71 -1.69
C VAL A 6 -1.44 -7.75 -2.47
N THR A 7 -1.60 -7.75 -3.78
CA THR A 7 -0.86 -6.91 -4.71
C THR A 7 -1.86 -6.19 -5.62
N PRO A 8 -2.06 -4.87 -5.45
CA PRO A 8 -2.86 -4.10 -6.39
C PRO A 8 -2.25 -4.11 -7.79
N PRO A 9 -3.08 -4.10 -8.86
CA PRO A 9 -2.58 -3.94 -10.22
C PRO A 9 -1.77 -2.64 -10.36
N GLY A 10 -0.57 -2.73 -10.96
CA GLY A 10 0.27 -1.57 -11.24
C GLY A 10 1.00 -0.96 -10.04
N LEU A 11 0.86 -1.53 -8.83
CA LEU A 11 1.62 -1.07 -7.67
C LEU A 11 3.00 -1.75 -7.64
N HIS A 12 4.05 -0.93 -7.65
CA HIS A 12 5.44 -1.39 -7.64
C HIS A 12 6.00 -1.48 -6.22
N THR A 13 6.88 -2.46 -5.99
CA THR A 13 7.69 -2.61 -4.78
C THR A 13 9.17 -2.58 -5.14
N VAL A 14 9.99 -1.99 -4.26
CA VAL A 14 11.44 -1.83 -4.53
C VAL A 14 12.23 -3.12 -4.22
N GLY A 15 11.63 -4.07 -3.48
CA GLY A 15 12.30 -5.30 -3.04
C GLY A 15 11.38 -6.52 -2.99
N PRO A 16 11.89 -7.67 -2.51
CA PRO A 16 11.17 -8.95 -2.49
C PRO A 16 10.18 -9.03 -1.32
N TYR A 17 9.19 -8.14 -1.30
CA TYR A 17 8.11 -8.12 -0.32
C TYR A 17 6.75 -7.95 -1.02
N SER A 18 5.67 -8.35 -0.35
CA SER A 18 4.31 -8.11 -0.84
C SER A 18 3.81 -6.75 -0.35
N PRO A 19 3.05 -5.98 -1.15
CA PRO A 19 2.48 -4.69 -0.69
C PRO A 19 1.63 -4.81 0.57
N ALA A 20 0.90 -5.90 0.69
CA ALA A 20 0.27 -6.29 1.94
C ALA A 20 0.17 -7.82 2.09
N ILE A 21 0.01 -8.25 3.34
CA ILE A 21 -0.29 -9.64 3.70
C ILE A 21 -1.58 -9.66 4.52
N ARG A 22 -2.53 -10.50 4.11
CA ARG A 22 -3.72 -10.84 4.90
C ARG A 22 -3.43 -12.07 5.75
N ALA A 23 -3.71 -11.97 7.04
CA ALA A 23 -3.61 -13.05 8.02
C ALA A 23 -4.89 -13.10 8.85
N GLY A 24 -5.83 -13.96 8.45
CA GLY A 24 -7.20 -13.94 8.98
C GLY A 24 -7.91 -12.64 8.62
N ASP A 25 -8.46 -11.97 9.63
CA ASP A 25 -9.20 -10.72 9.47
C ASP A 25 -8.30 -9.48 9.40
N PHE A 26 -7.03 -9.60 9.81
CA PHE A 26 -6.08 -8.50 9.79
C PHE A 26 -5.35 -8.39 8.44
N LEU A 27 -5.14 -7.15 8.02
CA LEU A 27 -4.32 -6.79 6.86
C LEU A 27 -3.10 -6.01 7.36
N PHE A 28 -1.91 -6.51 7.05
CA PHE A 28 -0.65 -5.84 7.32
C PHE A 28 -0.14 -5.21 6.03
N ILE A 29 -0.17 -3.89 5.97
CA ILE A 29 0.29 -3.10 4.82
C ILE A 29 1.77 -2.77 5.03
N SER A 30 2.61 -3.05 4.04
CA SER A 30 4.02 -2.64 4.06
C SER A 30 4.15 -1.12 3.98
N GLY A 31 5.32 -0.57 4.33
CA GLY A 31 5.58 0.86 4.21
C GLY A 31 5.38 1.34 2.77
N GLN A 32 4.69 2.48 2.60
CA GLN A 32 4.49 3.11 1.31
C GLN A 32 5.47 4.26 1.11
N ILE A 33 6.14 4.24 -0.03
CA ILE A 33 7.08 5.26 -0.51
C ILE A 33 6.42 5.89 -1.74
N PRO A 34 6.54 7.21 -1.95
CA PRO A 34 5.83 7.88 -3.03
C PRO A 34 6.45 7.48 -4.37
N LEU A 35 5.97 6.38 -4.95
CA LEU A 35 6.42 5.89 -6.25
C LEU A 35 5.48 6.38 -7.35
N ASP A 36 6.03 6.79 -8.48
CA ASP A 36 5.27 7.06 -9.69
C ASP A 36 4.73 5.74 -10.31
N PRO A 37 3.79 5.82 -11.28
CA PRO A 37 3.25 4.63 -11.94
C PRO A 37 4.28 3.82 -12.76
N GLN A 38 5.49 4.34 -12.96
CA GLN A 38 6.59 3.66 -13.63
C GLN A 38 7.54 2.97 -12.64
N GLY A 39 7.29 3.09 -11.32
CA GLY A 39 8.11 2.52 -10.25
C GLY A 39 9.30 3.40 -9.84
N GLY A 40 9.40 4.62 -10.38
CA GLY A 40 10.39 5.62 -9.98
C GLY A 40 9.97 6.39 -8.73
N LEU A 41 10.91 7.07 -8.07
CA LEU A 41 10.58 7.93 -6.94
C LEU A 41 9.88 9.20 -7.44
N PHE A 42 8.66 9.43 -6.96
CA PHE A 42 7.90 10.62 -7.26
C PHE A 42 8.59 11.87 -6.69
N SER A 43 8.83 12.85 -7.54
CA SER A 43 9.43 14.14 -7.17
C SER A 43 8.36 15.20 -6.97
N GLY A 44 8.51 16.04 -5.93
CA GLY A 44 7.54 17.11 -5.64
C GLY A 44 7.59 17.57 -4.18
N PRO A 45 6.70 18.49 -3.78
CA PRO A 45 6.60 18.94 -2.39
C PRO A 45 6.13 17.80 -1.47
N ILE A 46 6.39 17.93 -0.17
CA ILE A 46 6.15 16.88 0.83
C ILE A 46 4.67 16.50 0.92
N GLU A 47 3.76 17.44 0.68
CA GLU A 47 2.33 17.24 0.66
C GLU A 47 1.93 16.30 -0.48
N ALA A 48 2.47 16.52 -1.68
CA ALA A 48 2.20 15.68 -2.85
C ALA A 48 2.77 14.27 -2.69
N GLN A 49 3.97 14.16 -2.12
CA GLN A 49 4.58 12.87 -1.78
C GLN A 49 3.72 12.11 -0.75
N THR A 50 3.29 12.79 0.30
CA THR A 50 2.43 12.21 1.35
C THR A 50 1.09 11.76 0.76
N GLN A 51 0.46 12.60 -0.07
CA GLN A 51 -0.76 12.23 -0.78
C GLN A 51 -0.55 10.99 -1.63
N ARG A 52 0.57 10.87 -2.36
CA ARG A 52 0.86 9.67 -3.15
C ARG A 52 0.94 8.42 -2.29
N CYS A 53 1.63 8.47 -1.15
CA CYS A 53 1.66 7.34 -0.21
C CYS A 53 0.26 6.95 0.28
N LEU A 54 -0.60 7.93 0.61
CA LEU A 54 -1.97 7.67 1.04
C LEU A 54 -2.84 7.07 -0.07
N GLU A 55 -2.67 7.51 -1.33
CA GLU A 55 -3.36 6.90 -2.47
C GLU A 55 -2.93 5.43 -2.67
N GLN A 56 -1.64 5.13 -2.55
CA GLN A 56 -1.16 3.73 -2.62
C GLN A 56 -1.75 2.87 -1.49
N ILE A 57 -1.89 3.40 -0.27
CA ILE A 57 -2.58 2.69 0.83
C ILE A 57 -4.05 2.42 0.45
N LYS A 58 -4.75 3.37 -0.17
CA LYS A 58 -6.12 3.16 -0.64
C LYS A 58 -6.19 2.07 -1.72
N GLU A 59 -5.27 2.08 -2.69
CA GLU A 59 -5.16 1.06 -3.74
C GLU A 59 -4.97 -0.35 -3.12
N ILE A 60 -4.12 -0.48 -2.10
CA ILE A 60 -3.89 -1.72 -1.35
C ILE A 60 -5.13 -2.18 -0.60
N LEU A 61 -5.79 -1.27 0.12
CA LEU A 61 -7.04 -1.57 0.83
C LEU A 61 -8.14 -2.02 -0.14
N ALA A 62 -8.32 -1.32 -1.25
CA ALA A 62 -9.31 -1.67 -2.26
C ALA A 62 -9.05 -3.07 -2.85
N ALA A 63 -7.79 -3.41 -3.16
CA ALA A 63 -7.42 -4.76 -3.62
C ALA A 63 -7.67 -5.85 -2.55
N ALA A 64 -7.66 -5.48 -1.27
CA ALA A 64 -8.00 -6.35 -0.15
C ALA A 64 -9.50 -6.39 0.20
N GLY A 65 -10.34 -5.60 -0.49
CA GLY A 65 -11.78 -5.46 -0.23
C GLY A 65 -12.13 -4.54 0.95
N GLY A 66 -11.25 -3.61 1.31
CA GLY A 66 -11.42 -2.66 2.42
C GLY A 66 -11.29 -1.20 2.01
N THR A 67 -11.37 -0.32 3.00
CA THR A 67 -11.35 1.14 2.89
C THR A 67 -10.52 1.77 4.01
N LEU A 68 -10.27 3.08 3.93
CA LEU A 68 -9.57 3.80 5.01
C LEU A 68 -10.31 3.73 6.36
N LYS A 69 -11.61 3.47 6.38
CA LYS A 69 -12.39 3.32 7.62
C LYS A 69 -12.03 2.06 8.40
N ASP A 70 -11.37 1.09 7.75
CA ASP A 70 -10.95 -0.17 8.36
C ASP A 70 -9.57 -0.06 9.04
N LEU A 71 -8.91 1.11 8.96
CA LEU A 71 -7.62 1.34 9.60
C LEU A 71 -7.77 1.45 11.11
N VAL A 72 -7.01 0.63 11.83
CA VAL A 72 -6.96 0.63 13.30
C VAL A 72 -5.65 1.19 13.87
N LYS A 73 -4.59 1.24 13.07
CA LYS A 73 -3.25 1.75 13.45
C LYS A 73 -2.49 2.24 12.21
N VAL A 74 -1.82 3.38 12.32
CA VAL A 74 -0.91 3.96 11.32
C VAL A 74 0.42 4.30 11.98
N THR A 75 1.54 4.11 11.29
CA THR A 75 2.91 4.42 11.75
C THR A 75 3.56 5.40 10.80
#